data_AF-A0A7Y3HTT5-F1
#
_entry.id   AF-A0A7Y3HTT5-F1
#
_cell.length_a   1.000
_cell.length_b   1.000
_cell.length_c   1.000
_cell.angle_alpha   90.00
_cell.angle_beta   90.00
_cell.angle_gamma   90.00
#
_symmetry.space_group_name_H-M   'P 1'
#
loop_
_entity.id
_entity.type
_entity.pdbx_description
1 polymer ?
#
loop_
_entity_poly.entity_id
_entity_poly.type
_entity_poly.pdbx_seq_one_letter_code
_entity_poly.pdbx_strand_id
1 'polypeptide(L)'
;MKNIWIPFLSVLIGLQTYSQATKTIALEEVLNKVQESNTSIKISGFEAKAAQADFAMSNAVYLPNISVSHTAMATTNPLMAFGSKLNQELLTQADFNPQLLNDPNQIENFATRISVEQPLINMDGILQRKAAKSTMEARA
;
A
#
# COMPACT_ATOMS: atom_id res chain seq x y z
N MET A 1 -57.22 6.60 43.41
CA MET A 1 -57.88 5.96 42.25
C MET A 1 -56.79 5.30 41.43
N LYS A 2 -56.78 3.97 41.36
CA LYS A 2 -55.64 3.18 40.83
C LYS A 2 -56.02 2.70 39.42
N ASN A 3 -55.20 3.07 38.43
CA ASN A 3 -55.50 2.93 36.99
C ASN A 3 -55.47 1.46 36.52
N ILE A 4 -56.44 0.65 36.97
CA ILE A 4 -56.61 -0.78 36.64
C ILE A 4 -56.87 -1.01 35.14
N TRP A 5 -57.22 0.03 34.38
CA TRP A 5 -57.56 -0.07 32.96
C TRP A 5 -56.32 -0.05 32.05
N ILE A 6 -55.17 0.39 32.55
CA ILE A 6 -53.90 0.42 31.80
C ILE A 6 -53.48 -0.97 31.31
N PRO A 7 -53.41 -2.04 32.14
CA PRO A 7 -53.02 -3.35 31.64
C PRO A 7 -53.99 -3.91 30.61
N PHE A 8 -55.28 -3.60 30.71
CA PHE A 8 -56.28 -4.08 29.75
C PHE A 8 -56.13 -3.40 28.38
N LEU A 9 -55.83 -2.09 28.38
CA LEU A 9 -55.52 -1.34 27.17
C LEU A 9 -54.23 -1.81 26.51
N SER A 10 -53.20 -2.15 27.30
CA SER A 10 -51.94 -2.72 26.81
C SER A 10 -52.13 -4.07 26.12
N VAL A 11 -52.99 -4.93 26.65
CA VAL A 11 -53.30 -6.25 26.05
C VAL A 11 -54.09 -6.09 24.74
N LEU A 12 -55.01 -5.11 24.68
CA LEU A 12 -55.81 -4.87 23.47
C LEU A 12 -54.96 -4.32 22.30
N ILE A 13 -53.95 -3.50 22.60
CA ILE A 13 -52.98 -3.00 21.59
C ILE A 13 -52.09 -4.13 21.08
N GLY A 14 -51.72 -5.10 21.94
CA GLY A 14 -50.89 -6.24 21.56
C GLY A 14 -51.53 -7.23 20.58
N LEU A 15 -52.86 -7.25 20.45
CA LEU A 15 -53.58 -8.15 19.54
C LEU A 15 -53.65 -7.66 18.08
N GLN A 16 -53.27 -6.40 17.82
CA GLN A 16 -53.34 -5.78 16.49
C GLN A 16 -52.00 -5.74 15.74
N THR A 17 -50.94 -6.34 16.29
CA THR A 17 -49.58 -6.27 15.73
C THR A 17 -49.24 -7.42 14.77
N TYR A 18 -50.09 -7.66 13.76
CA TYR A 18 -49.69 -8.47 12.59
C TYR A 18 -49.13 -7.53 11.50
N SER A 19 -47.89 -7.08 11.68
CA SER A 19 -47.28 -6.02 10.84
C SER A 19 -46.33 -6.53 9.73
N GLN A 20 -46.36 -7.81 9.38
CA GLN A 20 -45.52 -8.33 8.29
C GLN A 20 -46.40 -8.62 7.07
N ALA A 21 -46.44 -7.68 6.12
CA ALA A 21 -47.03 -7.92 4.82
C ALA A 21 -46.12 -8.89 4.05
N THR A 22 -46.57 -10.13 3.85
CA THR A 22 -45.85 -11.10 3.04
C THR A 22 -45.95 -10.69 1.57
N LYS A 23 -44.83 -10.18 1.03
CA LYS A 23 -44.74 -9.88 -0.39
C LYS A 23 -44.30 -11.13 -1.14
N THR A 24 -45.15 -11.65 -2.01
CA THR A 24 -44.75 -12.68 -2.97
C THR A 24 -43.79 -12.05 -3.97
N ILE A 25 -42.64 -12.69 -4.18
CA ILE A 25 -41.62 -12.24 -5.12
C ILE A 25 -41.39 -13.35 -6.15
N ALA A 26 -41.34 -12.97 -7.43
CA ALA A 26 -41.01 -13.90 -8.49
C ALA A 26 -39.51 -14.24 -8.44
N LEU A 27 -39.15 -15.49 -8.79
CA LEU A 27 -37.75 -15.91 -8.86
C LEU A 27 -36.90 -14.98 -9.73
N GLU A 28 -37.45 -14.53 -10.85
CA GLU A 28 -36.79 -13.59 -11.75
C GLU A 28 -36.48 -12.24 -11.09
N GLU A 29 -37.41 -11.70 -10.29
CA GLU A 29 -37.18 -10.45 -9.55
C GLU A 29 -36.07 -10.61 -8.50
N VAL A 30 -35.98 -11.78 -7.85
CA VAL A 30 -34.89 -12.10 -6.92
C VAL A 30 -33.56 -12.15 -7.66
N LEU A 31 -33.48 -12.86 -8.79
CA LEU A 31 -32.25 -12.99 -9.56
C LEU A 31 -31.73 -11.62 -10.06
N ASN A 32 -32.62 -10.76 -10.57
CA ASN A 32 -32.25 -9.42 -11.00
C ASN A 32 -31.73 -8.57 -9.84
N LYS A 33 -32.41 -8.57 -8.69
CA LYS A 33 -31.96 -7.85 -7.49
C LYS A 33 -30.62 -8.37 -6.99
N VAL A 34 -30.40 -9.69 -7.00
CA VAL A 34 -29.13 -10.30 -6.61
C VAL A 34 -28.03 -9.84 -7.57
N GLN A 35 -28.25 -9.89 -8.88
CA GLN A 35 -27.25 -9.48 -9.85
C GLN A 35 -26.82 -8.00 -9.69
N GLU A 36 -27.76 -7.11 -9.39
CA GLU A 36 -27.49 -5.66 -9.24
C GLU A 36 -26.88 -5.28 -7.89
N SER A 37 -27.34 -5.92 -6.81
CA SER A 37 -27.10 -5.43 -5.45
C SER A 37 -26.28 -6.36 -4.55
N ASN A 38 -26.01 -7.60 -4.97
CA ASN A 38 -25.30 -8.56 -4.12
C ASN A 38 -23.83 -8.15 -3.89
N THR A 39 -23.48 -7.97 -2.62
CA THR A 39 -22.14 -7.55 -2.20
C THR A 39 -21.08 -8.59 -2.53
N SER A 40 -21.37 -9.89 -2.44
CA SER A 40 -20.41 -10.95 -2.77
C SER A 40 -20.06 -10.97 -4.26
N ILE A 41 -21.01 -10.71 -5.15
CA ILE A 41 -20.76 -10.54 -6.59
C ILE A 41 -19.86 -9.32 -6.83
N LYS A 42 -20.15 -8.20 -6.16
CA LYS A 42 -19.33 -6.98 -6.25
C LYS A 42 -17.91 -7.20 -5.76
N ILE A 43 -17.74 -7.89 -4.62
CA ILE A 43 -16.42 -8.26 -4.08
C ILE A 43 -15.66 -9.10 -5.10
N SER A 44 -16.30 -10.14 -5.66
CA SER A 44 -15.68 -10.99 -6.68
C SER A 44 -15.20 -10.18 -7.89
N GLY A 45 -16.00 -9.19 -8.34
CA GLY A 45 -15.60 -8.28 -9.40
C GLY A 45 -14.42 -7.37 -9.03
N PHE A 46 -14.29 -6.93 -7.78
CA PHE A 46 -13.12 -6.18 -7.31
C PHE A 46 -11.87 -7.06 -7.20
N GLU A 47 -12.02 -8.31 -6.76
CA GLU A 47 -10.92 -9.27 -6.73
C GLU A 47 -10.38 -9.57 -8.13
N ALA A 48 -11.25 -9.71 -9.13
CA ALA A 48 -10.85 -9.86 -10.52
C ALA A 48 -10.03 -8.65 -11.03
N LYS A 49 -10.48 -7.44 -10.71
CA LYS A 49 -9.75 -6.20 -11.03
C LYS A 49 -8.40 -6.11 -10.33
N ALA A 50 -8.33 -6.51 -9.06
CA ALA A 50 -7.08 -6.56 -8.31
C ALA A 50 -6.09 -7.54 -8.95
N ALA A 51 -6.53 -8.76 -9.29
CA ALA A 51 -5.69 -9.74 -9.96
C ALA A 51 -5.19 -9.26 -11.33
N GLN A 52 -6.03 -8.54 -12.09
CA GLN A 52 -5.61 -7.89 -13.34
C GLN A 52 -4.55 -6.81 -13.12
N ALA A 53 -4.72 -5.99 -12.07
CA ALA A 53 -3.74 -4.97 -11.70
C ALA A 53 -2.40 -5.59 -11.26
N ASP A 54 -2.43 -6.67 -10.47
CA ASP A 54 -1.23 -7.39 -10.05
C ASP A 54 -0.45 -7.97 -11.23
N PHE A 55 -1.15 -8.58 -12.20
CA PHE A 55 -0.53 -9.05 -13.43
C PHE A 55 0.06 -7.88 -14.26
N ALA A 56 -0.64 -6.75 -14.36
CA ALA A 56 -0.11 -5.57 -15.03
C ALA A 56 1.14 -5.00 -14.32
N MET A 57 1.13 -4.96 -12.99
CA MET A 57 2.27 -4.51 -12.18
C MET A 57 3.51 -5.39 -12.37
N SER A 58 3.32 -6.70 -12.58
CA SER A 58 4.43 -7.62 -12.88
C SER A 58 5.19 -7.31 -14.18
N ASN A 59 4.68 -6.40 -15.04
CA ASN A 59 5.45 -5.88 -16.19
C ASN A 59 6.73 -5.16 -15.74
N ALA A 60 6.80 -4.69 -14.49
CA ALA A 60 7.97 -4.02 -13.92
C ALA A 60 9.25 -4.89 -14.00
N VAL A 61 9.11 -6.21 -14.13
CA VAL A 61 10.25 -7.14 -14.31
C VAL A 61 11.10 -6.80 -15.54
N TYR A 62 10.54 -6.15 -16.56
CA TYR A 62 11.23 -5.79 -17.80
C TYR A 62 11.69 -4.33 -17.86
N LEU A 63 11.33 -3.54 -16.84
CA LEU A 63 11.59 -2.11 -16.81
C LEU A 63 12.80 -1.80 -15.92
N PRO A 64 13.57 -0.75 -16.24
CA PRO A 64 14.63 -0.29 -15.36
C PRO A 64 14.03 0.34 -14.11
N ASN A 65 14.68 0.13 -12.97
CA ASN A 65 14.39 0.87 -11.75
C ASN A 65 15.14 2.20 -11.80
N ILE A 66 14.39 3.30 -11.68
CA ILE A 66 14.96 4.65 -11.64
C ILE A 66 14.72 5.20 -10.25
N SER A 67 15.78 5.61 -9.56
CA SER A 67 15.70 6.21 -8.24
C SER A 67 16.46 7.53 -8.17
N VAL A 68 15.94 8.45 -7.37
CA VAL A 68 16.60 9.71 -7.04
C VAL A 68 16.74 9.76 -5.53
N SER A 69 17.95 10.02 -5.04
CA SER A 69 18.20 10.20 -3.62
C SER A 69 19.03 11.46 -3.36
N HIS A 70 18.81 12.04 -2.20
CA HIS A 70 19.59 13.14 -1.68
C HIS A 70 20.01 12.82 -0.25
N THR A 71 21.28 12.98 0.07
CA THR A 71 21.82 12.76 1.42
C THR A 71 22.56 14.02 1.84
N ALA A 72 22.29 14.47 3.06
CA ALA A 72 23.02 15.53 3.73
C ALA A 72 23.64 14.98 5.02
N MET A 73 24.92 15.24 5.25
CA MET A 73 25.63 14.83 6.45
C MET A 73 26.43 16.01 6.98
N ALA A 74 26.23 16.34 8.26
CA ALA A 74 27.07 17.26 9.00
C ALA A 74 27.82 16.47 10.08
N THR A 75 29.14 16.65 10.19
CA THR A 75 29.92 15.91 11.20
C THR A 75 31.18 16.65 11.63
N THR A 76 31.51 16.50 12.91
CA THR A 76 32.79 16.87 13.53
C THR A 76 33.60 15.62 13.91
N ASN A 77 33.17 14.42 13.52
CA ASN A 77 33.91 13.21 13.82
C ASN A 77 35.22 13.16 12.99
N PRO A 78 36.40 13.07 13.61
CA PRO A 78 37.71 13.03 12.94
C PRO A 78 37.81 12.12 11.71
N LEU A 79 37.43 10.86 11.88
CA LEU A 79 37.56 9.83 10.86
C LEU A 79 36.61 10.10 9.69
N MET A 80 35.38 10.51 9.99
CA MET A 80 34.39 10.86 8.97
C MET A 80 34.74 12.16 8.26
N ALA A 81 35.23 13.17 8.98
CA ALA A 81 35.56 14.48 8.42
C ALA A 81 36.73 14.38 7.43
N PHE A 82 37.83 13.77 7.86
CA PHE A 82 39.00 13.53 7.00
C PHE A 82 38.67 12.59 5.84
N GLY A 83 38.02 11.45 6.13
CA GLY A 83 37.64 10.47 5.10
C GLY A 83 36.68 11.03 4.06
N SER A 84 35.78 11.94 4.44
CA SER A 84 34.88 12.59 3.48
C SER A 84 35.63 13.55 2.56
N LYS A 85 36.58 14.35 3.07
CA LYS A 85 37.45 15.19 2.22
C LYS A 85 38.30 14.34 1.29
N LEU A 86 38.80 13.20 1.76
CA LEU A 86 39.56 12.23 0.97
C LEU A 86 38.71 11.65 -0.18
N ASN A 87 37.51 11.16 0.10
CA ASN A 87 36.59 10.60 -0.91
C ASN A 87 36.17 11.63 -1.97
N GLN A 88 36.27 12.92 -1.67
CA GLN A 88 35.99 14.03 -2.59
C GLN A 88 37.26 14.53 -3.31
N GLU A 89 38.42 13.95 -3.04
CA GLU A 89 39.72 14.36 -3.59
C GLU A 89 40.08 15.84 -3.28
N LEU A 90 39.62 16.37 -2.14
CA LEU A 90 39.82 17.77 -1.72
C LEU A 90 40.96 17.97 -0.72
N LEU A 91 41.73 16.92 -0.40
CA LEU A 91 42.82 17.04 0.58
C LEU A 91 43.98 17.89 0.07
N THR A 92 44.45 18.76 0.94
CA THR A 92 45.68 19.53 0.77
C THR A 92 46.73 19.09 1.79
N GLN A 93 47.98 19.50 1.61
CA GLN A 93 49.04 19.25 2.60
C GLN A 93 48.70 19.82 4.00
N ALA A 94 47.92 20.91 4.06
CA ALA A 94 47.51 21.51 5.33
C ALA A 94 46.51 20.64 6.10
N ASP A 95 45.75 19.77 5.44
CA ASP A 95 44.77 18.88 6.08
C ASP A 95 45.44 17.73 6.87
N PHE A 96 46.74 17.51 6.70
CA PHE A 96 47.51 16.53 7.47
C PHE A 96 48.04 17.10 8.81
N ASN A 97 47.59 18.28 9.22
CA ASN A 97 47.92 18.87 10.51
C ASN A 97 47.26 18.06 11.65
N PRO A 98 48.03 17.50 12.62
CA PRO A 98 47.49 16.69 13.72
C PRO A 98 46.41 17.39 14.55
N GLN A 99 46.48 18.71 14.71
CA GLN A 99 45.45 19.46 15.42
C GLN A 99 44.12 19.44 14.67
N LEU A 100 44.13 19.61 13.35
CA LEU A 100 42.93 19.58 12.51
C LEU A 100 42.38 18.16 12.33
N LEU A 101 43.25 17.16 12.34
CA LEU A 101 42.85 15.76 12.26
C LEU A 101 42.12 15.29 13.52
N ASN A 102 42.62 15.67 14.70
CA ASN A 102 42.06 15.22 15.97
C ASN A 102 40.85 16.05 16.44
N ASP A 103 40.71 17.29 15.97
CA ASP A 103 39.62 18.20 16.31
C ASP A 103 39.16 19.00 15.08
N PRO A 104 38.45 18.36 14.13
CA PRO A 104 38.01 19.03 12.93
C PRO A 104 36.81 19.95 13.22
N ASN A 105 36.79 21.09 12.54
CA ASN A 105 35.56 21.86 12.41
C ASN A 105 34.46 21.02 11.74
N GLN A 106 33.20 21.39 11.98
CA GLN A 106 32.07 20.76 11.32
C GLN A 106 32.25 20.85 9.80
N ILE A 107 32.18 19.71 9.13
CA ILE A 107 32.06 19.65 7.69
C ILE A 107 30.64 19.23 7.31
N GLU A 108 30.23 19.61 6.11
CA GLU A 108 28.94 19.28 5.54
C GLU A 108 29.15 18.62 4.18
N ASN A 109 28.46 17.52 3.93
CA ASN A 109 28.50 16.80 2.67
C ASN A 109 27.09 16.63 2.15
N PHE A 110 26.90 16.93 0.87
CA PHE A 110 25.64 16.76 0.16
C PHE A 110 25.86 15.88 -1.06
N ALA A 111 25.03 14.86 -1.22
CA ALA A 111 25.09 13.94 -2.35
C ALA A 111 23.71 13.78 -2.95
N THR A 112 23.53 14.28 -4.17
CA THR A 112 22.36 13.99 -5.01
C THR A 112 22.73 12.91 -5.99
N ARG A 113 22.01 11.79 -5.99
CA ARG A 113 22.24 10.65 -6.87
C ARG A 113 20.98 10.34 -7.67
N ILE A 114 21.17 10.12 -8.97
CA ILE A 114 20.18 9.52 -9.86
C ILE A 114 20.75 8.15 -10.24
N SER A 115 20.03 7.06 -9.93
CA SER A 115 20.41 5.69 -10.27
C SER A 115 19.43 5.11 -11.28
N VAL A 116 19.95 4.42 -12.29
CA VAL A 116 19.16 3.66 -13.28
C VAL A 116 19.69 2.24 -13.30
N GLU A 117 18.87 1.30 -12.85
CA GLU A 117 19.24 -0.11 -12.70
C GLU A 117 18.38 -0.97 -13.63
N GLN A 118 19.00 -1.55 -14.67
CA GLN A 118 18.33 -2.44 -15.61
C GLN A 118 18.69 -3.90 -15.31
N PRO A 119 17.73 -4.73 -14.85
CA PRO A 119 17.98 -6.16 -14.71
C PRO A 119 18.14 -6.79 -16.10
N LEU A 120 19.27 -7.47 -16.33
CA LEU A 120 19.48 -8.22 -17.58
C LEU A 120 18.72 -9.56 -17.57
N ILE A 121 18.71 -10.22 -16.41
CA ILE A 121 18.03 -11.50 -16.20
C ILE A 121 17.37 -11.48 -14.82
N ASN A 122 16.06 -11.72 -14.77
CA ASN A 122 15.29 -11.85 -13.53
C ASN A 122 14.36 -13.07 -13.65
N MET A 123 14.88 -14.26 -13.36
CA MET A 123 14.12 -15.51 -13.50
C MET A 123 12.95 -15.59 -12.52
N ASP A 124 13.17 -15.19 -11.27
CA ASP A 124 12.12 -15.20 -10.24
C ASP A 124 10.98 -14.26 -10.61
N GLY A 125 11.27 -13.07 -11.13
CA GLY A 125 10.27 -12.12 -11.62
C GLY A 125 9.43 -12.69 -12.78
N ILE A 126 10.03 -13.44 -13.70
CA ILE A 126 9.30 -14.11 -14.79
C ILE A 126 8.35 -15.18 -14.23
N LEU A 127 8.80 -15.96 -13.24
CA LEU A 127 7.96 -16.96 -12.59
C LEU A 127 6.82 -16.33 -11.78
N GLN A 128 7.10 -15.25 -11.05
CA GLN A 128 6.09 -14.46 -10.31
C GLN A 128 5.04 -13.88 -11.26
N ARG A 129 5.47 -13.33 -12.40
CA ARG A 129 4.55 -12.86 -13.45
C ARG A 129 3.66 -13.99 -13.98
N LYS A 130 4.22 -15.18 -14.22
CA LYS A 130 3.45 -16.35 -14.67
C LYS A 130 2.40 -16.76 -13.63
N ALA A 131 2.76 -16.72 -12.34
CA ALA A 131 1.83 -16.98 -11.25
C ALA A 131 0.71 -15.91 -11.20
N ALA A 132 1.06 -14.63 -11.28
CA ALA A 132 0.08 -13.54 -11.32
C ALA A 132 -0.88 -13.66 -12.51
N LYS A 133 -0.38 -14.09 -13.68
CA LYS A 133 -1.22 -14.38 -14.86
C LYS A 133 -2.24 -15.48 -14.56
N SER A 134 -1.79 -16.58 -13.96
CA SER A 134 -2.66 -17.71 -13.60
C SER A 134 -3.73 -17.29 -12.58
N THR A 135 -3.38 -16.45 -11.61
CA THR A 135 -4.33 -15.91 -10.63
C THR A 135 -5.37 -15.01 -11.30
N MET A 136 -4.96 -14.14 -12.22
CA MET A 136 -5.86 -13.30 -13.00
C MET A 136 -6.82 -14.15 -13.84
N GLU A 137 -6.32 -15.16 -14.56
CA GLU A 137 -7.16 -16.07 -15.36
C GLU A 137 -8.16 -16.87 -14.51
N ALA A 138 -7.80 -17.22 -13.28
CA ALA A 138 -8.70 -17.93 -12.36
C ALA A 138 -9.76 -17.04 -11.70
N ARG A 139 -9.57 -15.72 -11.71
CA ARG A 139 -10.48 -14.72 -11.12
C ARG A 139 -11.32 -13.98 -12.17
N ALA A 140 -11.00 -14.13 -13.45
CA ALA A 140 -11.73 -13.59 -14.59
C ALA A 140 -13.03 -14.36 -14.84
#